data_AF-A0A7C7DQD9-F1
#
_entry.id   AF-A0A7C7DQD9-F1
#
_cell.length_a   1.000
_cell.length_b   1.000
_cell.length_c   1.000
_cell.angle_alpha   90.00
_cell.angle_beta   90.00
_cell.angle_gamma   90.00
#
_symmetry.space_group_name_H-M   'P 1'
#
loop_
_entity.id
_entity.type
_entity.pdbx_description
1 polymer ?
#
loop_
_entity_poly.entity_id
_entity_poly.type
_entity_poly.pdbx_seq_one_letter_code
_entity_poly.pdbx_strand_id
1 'polypeptide(L)'
;MKSLEELEQIRKEAQAMTRLREGKETVRIVVGMGTCGIAAGARETLAAIMDELARRNLLDVAVTQTGCIGLCEQEPIVDVIK
;
A
#
# COMPACT_ATOMS: atom_id res chain seq x y z
N MET A 1 11.95 -27.45 -20.53
CA MET A 1 12.73 -26.19 -20.60
C MET A 1 11.72 -25.09 -20.89
N LYS A 2 11.71 -24.01 -20.10
CA LYS A 2 10.84 -22.85 -20.39
C LYS A 2 11.29 -22.20 -21.69
N SER A 3 10.36 -21.76 -22.52
CA SER A 3 10.68 -21.21 -23.86
C SER A 3 11.43 -19.89 -23.75
N LEU A 4 12.16 -19.50 -24.81
CA LEU A 4 12.87 -18.21 -24.86
C LEU A 4 11.90 -17.03 -24.68
N GLU A 5 10.69 -17.15 -25.21
CA GLU A 5 9.62 -16.15 -25.07
C GLU A 5 9.10 -16.05 -23.63
N GLU A 6 8.93 -17.17 -22.93
CA GLU A 6 8.52 -17.17 -21.52
C GLU A 6 9.58 -16.51 -20.63
N LEU A 7 10.86 -16.75 -20.91
CA LEU A 7 11.96 -16.11 -20.18
C LEU A 7 12.00 -14.60 -20.42
N GLU A 8 11.72 -14.15 -21.63
CA GLU A 8 11.67 -12.74 -21.99
C GLU A 8 10.47 -12.02 -21.36
N GLN A 9 9.31 -12.69 -21.28
CA GLN A 9 8.11 -12.22 -20.59
C GLN A 9 8.38 -12.04 -19.08
N ILE A 10 8.91 -13.07 -18.41
CA ILE A 10 9.24 -13.03 -16.99
C ILE A 10 10.25 -11.93 -16.69
N ARG A 11 11.26 -11.74 -17.56
CA ARG A 11 12.24 -10.67 -17.42
C ARG A 11 11.59 -9.29 -17.54
N LYS A 12 10.70 -9.07 -18.50
CA LYS A 12 9.97 -7.80 -18.65
C LYS A 12 9.10 -7.50 -17.44
N GLU A 13 8.36 -8.49 -16.94
CA GLU A 13 7.52 -8.36 -15.74
C GLU A 13 8.37 -8.02 -14.50
N ALA A 14 9.49 -8.74 -14.29
CA ALA A 14 10.40 -8.47 -13.20
C ALA A 14 11.03 -7.06 -13.31
N GLN A 15 11.43 -6.64 -14.51
CA GLN A 15 11.98 -5.30 -14.75
C GLN A 15 10.93 -4.19 -14.53
N ALA A 16 9.67 -4.41 -14.90
CA ALA A 16 8.59 -3.47 -14.63
C ALA A 16 8.32 -3.35 -13.11
N MET A 17 8.31 -4.47 -12.39
CA MET A 17 8.16 -4.46 -10.93
C MET A 17 9.35 -3.80 -10.22
N THR A 18 10.58 -3.96 -10.71
CA THR A 18 11.75 -3.27 -10.14
C THR A 18 11.70 -1.77 -10.40
N ARG A 19 11.29 -1.32 -11.60
CA ARG A 19 11.12 0.12 -11.89
C ARG A 19 10.04 0.78 -11.02
N LEU A 20 8.95 0.06 -10.72
CA LEU A 20 7.94 0.54 -9.77
C LEU A 20 8.51 0.74 -8.36
N ARG A 21 9.50 -0.08 -7.96
CA ARG A 21 10.21 0.04 -6.67
C ARG A 21 11.30 1.12 -6.67
N GLU A 22 11.88 1.44 -7.82
CA GLU A 22 12.89 2.51 -7.98
C GLU A 22 12.26 3.91 -8.10
N GLY A 23 10.95 4.00 -8.34
CA GLY A 23 10.20 5.24 -8.14
C GLY A 23 10.28 5.64 -6.67
N LYS A 24 10.75 6.87 -6.38
CA LYS A 24 10.64 7.43 -5.02
C LYS A 24 9.17 7.37 -4.62
N GLU A 25 8.83 6.55 -3.63
CA GLU A 25 7.57 6.68 -2.91
C GLU A 25 7.52 8.13 -2.39
N THR A 26 6.71 8.97 -3.01
CA THR A 26 6.64 10.40 -2.70
C THR A 26 5.77 10.64 -1.49
N VAL A 27 4.87 9.70 -1.19
CA VAL A 27 3.93 9.76 -0.10
C VAL A 27 3.78 8.36 0.51
N ARG A 28 3.72 8.30 1.84
CA ARG A 28 3.46 7.10 2.61
C ARG A 28 2.26 7.31 3.52
N ILE A 29 1.25 6.47 3.36
CA ILE A 29 0.04 6.44 4.18
C ILE A 29 0.21 5.31 5.19
N VAL A 30 0.03 5.60 6.49
CA VAL A 30 0.11 4.62 7.58
C VAL A 30 -1.26 4.53 8.26
N VAL A 31 -1.85 3.34 8.31
CA VAL A 31 -3.14 3.11 8.98
C VAL A 31 -2.92 2.45 10.34
N GLY A 32 -3.51 3.01 11.39
CA GLY A 32 -3.53 2.43 12.73
C GLY A 32 -4.46 1.21 12.81
N MET A 33 -3.85 0.03 12.95
CA MET A 33 -4.51 -1.29 12.99
C MET A 33 -4.48 -1.91 14.39
N GLY A 34 -4.57 -1.10 15.44
CA GLY A 34 -4.78 -1.57 16.81
C GLY A 34 -6.13 -2.28 16.98
N THR A 35 -6.38 -2.91 18.13
CA THR A 35 -7.67 -3.59 18.39
C THR A 35 -8.86 -2.62 18.30
N CYS A 36 -8.73 -1.45 18.94
CA CYS A 36 -9.72 -0.39 18.85
C CYS A 36 -9.82 0.16 17.41
N GLY A 37 -8.70 0.26 16.68
CA GLY A 37 -8.67 0.66 15.28
C GLY A 37 -9.43 -0.29 14.36
N ILE A 38 -9.21 -1.59 14.52
CA ILE A 38 -9.95 -2.62 13.79
C ILE A 38 -11.45 -2.54 14.14
N ALA A 39 -11.79 -2.37 15.42
CA ALA A 39 -13.19 -2.22 15.85
C ALA A 39 -13.86 -0.94 15.30
N ALA A 40 -13.09 0.13 15.12
CA ALA A 40 -13.53 1.41 14.57
C ALA A 40 -13.56 1.45 13.02
N GLY A 41 -13.14 0.37 12.35
CA GLY A 41 -13.23 0.24 10.89
C GLY A 41 -11.91 0.50 10.13
N ALA A 42 -10.75 0.28 10.76
CA ALA A 42 -9.45 0.48 10.11
C ALA A 42 -9.22 -0.45 8.90
N ARG A 43 -9.84 -1.63 8.86
CA ARG A 43 -9.72 -2.57 7.73
C ARG A 43 -10.43 -2.04 6.48
N GLU A 44 -11.64 -1.54 6.67
CA GLU A 44 -12.47 -0.93 5.65
C GLU A 44 -11.80 0.35 5.15
N THR A 45 -11.22 1.14 6.06
CA THR A 45 -10.44 2.34 5.73
C THR A 45 -9.22 2.00 4.88
N LEU A 46 -8.45 0.98 5.25
CA LEU A 46 -7.29 0.52 4.48
C LEU A 46 -7.70 0.02 3.08
N ALA A 47 -8.77 -0.77 2.99
CA ALA A 47 -9.27 -1.26 1.71
C ALA A 47 -9.72 -0.10 0.80
N ALA A 48 -10.48 0.85 1.34
CA ALA A 48 -10.94 2.02 0.59
C ALA A 48 -9.79 2.88 0.08
N ILE A 49 -8.72 3.05 0.87
CA ILE A 49 -7.51 3.75 0.42
C ILE A 49 -6.87 3.01 -0.76
N MET A 50 -6.65 1.69 -0.65
CA MET A 50 -6.04 0.92 -1.73
C MET A 50 -6.87 0.97 -3.01
N ASP A 51 -8.20 0.83 -2.91
CA ASP A 51 -9.12 0.88 -4.05
C ASP A 51 -9.07 2.25 -4.73
N GLU A 52 -9.00 3.33 -3.97
CA GLU A 52 -8.95 4.68 -4.53
C GLU A 52 -7.59 4.98 -5.19
N LEU A 53 -6.49 4.50 -4.62
CA LEU A 53 -5.16 4.60 -5.24
C LEU A 53 -5.12 3.85 -6.57
N ALA A 54 -5.68 2.63 -6.59
CA ALA A 54 -5.79 1.83 -7.81
C ALA A 54 -6.67 2.52 -8.86
N ARG A 55 -7.84 3.05 -8.46
CA ARG A 55 -8.76 3.77 -9.35
C ARG A 55 -8.11 5.01 -9.99
N ARG A 56 -7.23 5.69 -9.24
CA ARG A 56 -6.51 6.89 -9.72
C ARG A 56 -5.20 6.57 -10.42
N ASN A 57 -4.80 5.30 -10.52
CA ASN A 57 -3.50 4.86 -11.01
C ASN A 57 -2.32 5.60 -10.32
N LEU A 58 -2.44 5.82 -9.01
CA LEU A 58 -1.36 6.39 -8.20
C LEU A 58 -0.38 5.29 -7.82
N LEU A 59 0.80 5.33 -8.42
CA LEU A 59 1.83 4.30 -8.28
C LEU A 59 2.98 4.74 -7.36
N ASP A 60 3.00 6.00 -6.94
CA ASP A 60 4.04 6.62 -6.12
C ASP A 60 3.65 6.78 -4.64
N VAL A 61 2.58 6.09 -4.22
CA VAL A 61 2.07 6.10 -2.84
C VAL A 61 2.23 4.73 -2.20
N ALA A 62 2.94 4.67 -1.08
CA ALA A 62 3.04 3.47 -0.26
C ALA A 62 1.95 3.46 0.82
N VAL A 63 1.27 2.32 1.01
CA VAL A 63 0.30 2.13 2.09
C VAL A 63 0.84 1.09 3.06
N THR A 64 0.98 1.45 4.32
CA THR A 64 1.47 0.57 5.38
C THR A 64 0.55 0.58 6.60
N GLN A 65 0.76 -0.39 7.48
CA GLN A 65 -0.06 -0.65 8.65
C GLN A 65 0.80 -0.48 9.90
N THR A 66 0.22 0.06 10.98
CA THR A 66 0.87 0.15 12.29
C THR A 66 -0.05 -0.36 13.40
N GLY A 67 0.46 -0.54 14.61
CA GLY A 67 -0.31 -1.01 15.77
C GLY A 67 -1.11 0.12 16.46
N CYS A 68 -1.33 -0.05 17.76
CA CYS A 68 -1.99 0.96 18.59
C CYS A 68 -1.11 2.22 18.74
N ILE A 69 -1.71 3.39 18.54
CA ILE A 69 -1.06 4.71 18.66
C ILE A 69 -1.35 5.37 20.02
N GLY A 70 -2.26 4.79 20.83
CA GLY A 70 -2.64 5.29 22.15
C GLY A 70 -3.75 6.33 22.15
N LEU A 71 -4.39 6.57 20.99
CA LEU A 71 -5.48 7.52 20.80
C LEU A 71 -6.76 6.79 20.38
N CYS A 72 -7.22 5.84 21.21
CA CYS A 72 -8.33 4.93 20.87
C CYS A 72 -9.63 5.67 20.49
N GLU A 73 -9.90 6.84 21.07
CA GLU A 73 -11.10 7.64 20.78
C GLU A 73 -11.07 8.32 19.40
N GLN A 74 -9.91 8.37 18.75
CA GLN A 74 -9.71 9.02 17.45
C GLN A 74 -9.47 8.02 16.33
N GLU A 75 -9.60 6.73 16.61
CA GLU A 75 -9.47 5.70 15.59
C GLU A 75 -10.68 5.64 14.65
N PRO A 76 -10.50 5.23 13.38
CA PRO A 76 -9.25 4.80 12.76
C PRO A 76 -8.32 5.97 12.40
N ILE A 77 -7.06 5.90 12.81
CA ILE A 77 -6.06 6.94 12.56
C ILE A 77 -5.31 6.64 11.28
N VAL A 78 -5.17 7.65 10.43
CA VAL A 78 -4.38 7.60 9.19
C VAL A 78 -3.35 8.72 9.22
N ASP A 79 -2.08 8.35 9.11
CA ASP A 79 -0.96 9.29 9.00
C ASP A 79 -0.48 9.36 7.55
N VAL A 80 -0.18 10.56 7.05
CA VAL A 80 0.24 10.80 5.66
C VAL A 80 1.57 11.55 5.68
N ILE A 81 2.62 10.86 5.28
CA ILE A 81 4.00 11.35 5.32
C ILE A 81 4.49 11.57 3.90
N LYS A 82 5.06 12.75 3.62
CA LYS A 82 5.53 13.20 2.31
C LYS A 82 7.00 13.61 2.35
#